data_AF-A0AAW2Q360-F1
#
_entry.id   AF-A0AAW2Q360-F1
#
_cell.length_a   1.000
_cell.length_b   1.000
_cell.length_c   1.000
_cell.angle_alpha   90.00
_cell.angle_beta   90.00
_cell.angle_gamma   90.00
#
_symmetry.space_group_name_H-M   'P 1'
#
loop_
_entity.id
_entity.type
_entity.pdbx_description
1 polymer ?
#
loop_
_entity_poly.entity_id
_entity_poly.type
_entity_poly.pdbx_seq_one_letter_code
_entity_poly.pdbx_strand_id
1 'polypeptide(L)'
;MTWYANHQTEERSTCHPSDVEAWRHFHRTYSDFAVEPHNVRLDLCTAGFPLHGQYSCIYPCWPVILIPYNLPPKMCMSFEYMLLMMVIPGLSNPKYLIDVYVELLIEEL
;
A
#
# COMPACT_ATOMS: atom_id res chain seq x y z
N MET A 1 -9.98 2.42 -13.42
CA MET A 1 -9.48 1.75 -12.22
C MET A 1 -10.64 1.21 -11.38
N THR A 2 -11.37 0.24 -11.89
CA THR A 2 -12.62 -0.29 -11.28
C THR A 2 -12.57 -1.80 -11.06
N TRP A 3 -11.38 -2.41 -11.16
CA TRP A 3 -11.25 -3.88 -11.17
C TRP A 3 -11.81 -4.52 -9.91
N TYR A 4 -11.50 -3.96 -8.74
CA TYR A 4 -11.97 -4.50 -7.45
C TYR A 4 -13.50 -4.58 -7.34
N ALA A 5 -14.23 -3.67 -8.01
CA ALA A 5 -15.69 -3.62 -7.96
C ALA A 5 -16.35 -4.65 -8.89
N ASN A 6 -15.67 -4.98 -10.00
CA ASN A 6 -16.14 -5.95 -10.97
C ASN A 6 -15.64 -7.38 -10.68
N HIS A 7 -14.68 -7.53 -9.77
CA HIS A 7 -14.13 -8.81 -9.40
C HIS A 7 -15.13 -9.62 -8.58
N GLN A 8 -15.36 -10.87 -8.99
CA GLN A 8 -16.05 -11.86 -8.19
C GLN A 8 -15.01 -12.80 -7.58
N THR A 9 -14.97 -12.83 -6.25
CA THR A 9 -14.08 -13.70 -5.50
C THR A 9 -14.76 -15.05 -5.24
N GLU A 10 -14.06 -16.15 -5.51
CA GLU A 10 -14.48 -17.47 -5.01
C GLU A 10 -14.32 -17.51 -3.48
N GLU A 11 -15.32 -17.99 -2.72
CA GLU A 11 -15.40 -17.87 -1.25
C GLU A 11 -14.16 -18.35 -0.45
N ARG A 12 -13.27 -19.11 -1.08
CA ARG A 12 -12.09 -19.72 -0.42
C ARG A 12 -10.74 -19.14 -0.87
N SER A 13 -10.71 -18.20 -1.80
CA SER A 13 -9.46 -17.65 -2.33
C SER A 13 -9.32 -16.16 -2.02
N THR A 14 -8.25 -15.78 -1.33
CA THR A 14 -7.86 -14.37 -1.13
C THR A 14 -6.77 -14.04 -2.14
N CYS A 15 -7.17 -13.79 -3.39
CA CYS A 15 -6.25 -13.44 -4.47
C CYS A 15 -5.92 -11.95 -4.48
N HIS A 16 -6.76 -11.13 -3.85
CA HIS A 16 -6.63 -9.69 -3.82
C HIS A 16 -6.87 -9.13 -2.40
N PRO A 17 -6.22 -8.03 -2.01
CA PRO A 17 -6.52 -7.31 -0.76
C PRO A 17 -7.98 -6.87 -0.60
N SER A 18 -8.76 -6.81 -1.69
CA SER A 18 -10.21 -6.56 -1.61
C SER A 18 -11.02 -7.73 -1.05
N ASP A 19 -10.44 -8.93 -1.02
CA ASP A 19 -11.13 -10.15 -0.62
C ASP A 19 -11.15 -10.32 0.90
N VAL A 20 -10.26 -9.62 1.62
CA VAL A 20 -10.07 -9.77 3.06
C VAL A 20 -11.05 -8.94 3.89
N GLU A 21 -11.28 -9.35 5.14
CA GLU A 21 -12.24 -8.69 6.03
C GLU A 21 -11.88 -7.24 6.33
N ALA A 22 -10.59 -6.88 6.33
CA ALA A 22 -10.17 -5.49 6.53
C ALA A 22 -10.76 -4.55 5.46
N TRP A 23 -10.78 -4.99 4.20
CA TRP A 23 -11.39 -4.23 3.11
C TRP A 23 -12.90 -4.17 3.22
N ARG A 24 -13.54 -5.29 3.57
CA ARG A 24 -15.00 -5.35 3.79
C ARG A 24 -15.42 -4.46 4.94
N HIS A 25 -14.64 -4.43 6.02
CA HIS A 25 -14.84 -3.54 7.15
C HIS A 25 -14.72 -2.07 6.72
N PHE A 26 -13.65 -1.71 6.00
CA PHE A 26 -13.49 -0.36 5.45
C PHE A 26 -14.69 0.07 4.60
N HIS A 27 -15.19 -0.81 3.73
CA HIS A 27 -16.34 -0.55 2.87
C HIS A 27 -17.64 -0.34 3.67
N ARG A 28 -17.83 -1.09 4.76
CA ARG A 28 -18.97 -0.90 5.69
C ARG A 28 -18.86 0.40 6.48
N THR A 29 -17.66 0.77 6.92
CA THR A 29 -17.41 1.98 7.70
C THR A 29 -17.57 3.25 6.86
N TYR A 30 -17.15 3.21 5.60
CA TYR A 30 -17.20 4.35 4.68
C TYR A 30 -18.09 4.05 3.47
N SER A 31 -19.39 3.82 3.72
CA SER A 31 -20.38 3.47 2.68
C SER A 31 -20.44 4.47 1.53
N ASP A 32 -20.33 5.76 1.84
CA ASP A 32 -20.46 6.82 0.84
C ASP A 32 -19.27 6.82 -0.13
N PHE A 33 -18.06 6.53 0.39
CA PHE A 33 -16.87 6.33 -0.43
C PHE A 33 -16.93 5.02 -1.22
N ALA A 34 -17.54 4.00 -0.63
CA ALA A 34 -17.71 2.69 -1.20
C ALA A 34 -18.62 2.65 -2.45
N VAL A 35 -19.64 3.51 -2.49
CA VAL A 35 -20.63 3.60 -3.58
C VAL A 35 -19.98 3.99 -4.91
N GLU A 36 -18.97 4.83 -4.92
CA GLU A 36 -18.31 5.27 -6.15
C GLU A 36 -17.16 4.30 -6.54
N PRO A 37 -17.35 3.45 -7.57
CA PRO A 37 -16.34 2.47 -7.96
C PRO A 37 -15.04 3.09 -8.47
N HIS A 38 -15.06 4.34 -8.94
CA HIS A 38 -13.87 5.03 -9.44
C HIS A 38 -12.98 5.60 -8.34
N ASN A 39 -13.43 5.58 -7.08
CA ASN A 39 -12.62 6.01 -5.96
C ASN A 39 -11.34 5.18 -5.85
N VAL A 40 -10.21 5.88 -5.85
CA VAL A 40 -8.88 5.27 -5.79
C VAL A 40 -8.62 4.78 -4.37
N ARG A 41 -8.13 3.55 -4.27
CA ARG A 41 -7.78 2.87 -3.03
C ARG A 41 -6.31 2.52 -3.13
N LEU A 42 -5.57 3.11 -2.21
CA LEU A 42 -4.13 3.03 -2.13
C LEU A 42 -3.78 2.30 -0.85
N ASP A 43 -2.76 1.46 -0.92
CA ASP A 43 -2.12 0.89 0.25
C ASP A 43 -0.72 1.43 0.41
N LEU A 44 -0.31 1.52 1.65
CA LEU A 44 0.98 2.05 2.03
C LEU A 44 1.78 0.95 2.71
N CYS A 45 2.93 0.60 2.17
CA CYS A 45 3.82 -0.33 2.82
C CYS A 45 5.21 0.29 3.04
N THR A 46 5.76 0.02 4.22
CA THR A 46 7.13 0.39 4.56
C THR A 46 7.89 -0.86 4.97
N ALA A 47 8.95 -1.18 4.23
CA ALA A 47 9.86 -2.26 4.57
C ALA A 47 11.26 -1.70 4.73
N GLY A 48 12.02 -2.19 5.71
CA GLY A 48 13.41 -1.80 5.88
C GLY A 48 14.27 -2.48 4.84
N PHE A 49 14.97 -1.72 4.01
CA PHE A 49 15.93 -2.24 3.04
C PHE A 49 17.34 -1.74 3.35
N PRO A 50 18.35 -2.62 3.41
CA PRO A 50 19.74 -2.20 3.41
C PRO A 50 20.12 -1.70 2.01
N LEU A 51 20.68 -0.49 1.90
CA LEU A 51 21.00 0.14 0.61
C LEU A 51 22.30 -0.38 -0.06
N HIS A 52 22.89 -1.50 0.36
CA HIS A 52 24.04 -2.08 -0.35
C HIS A 52 24.28 -3.57 -0.09
N GLY A 53 24.81 -4.26 -1.11
CA GLY A 53 24.95 -5.72 -1.18
C GLY A 53 25.99 -6.34 -0.23
N GLN A 54 25.63 -7.52 0.27
CA GLN A 54 26.39 -8.62 0.91
C GLN A 54 27.48 -8.33 1.98
N TYR A 55 28.12 -7.17 2.03
CA TYR A 55 29.16 -6.89 3.01
C TYR A 55 29.05 -5.44 3.52
N SER A 56 28.60 -5.30 4.78
CA SER A 56 28.52 -4.06 5.58
C SER A 56 27.63 -2.93 5.05
N CYS A 57 26.39 -2.84 5.56
CA CYS A 57 25.54 -1.65 5.37
C CYS A 57 25.65 -0.72 6.59
N ILE A 58 26.02 0.54 6.37
CA ILE A 58 26.13 1.58 7.43
C ILE A 58 24.83 2.39 7.57
N TYR A 59 23.93 2.33 6.57
CA TYR A 59 22.72 3.16 6.52
C TYR A 59 21.50 2.39 5.96
N PRO A 60 20.64 1.80 6.83
CA PRO A 60 19.34 1.31 6.43
C PRO A 60 18.45 2.48 6.02
N CYS A 61 17.56 2.23 5.06
CA CYS A 61 16.51 3.15 4.69
C CYS A 61 15.17 2.42 4.68
N TRP A 62 14.13 3.20 4.88
CA TRP A 62 12.75 2.72 4.94
C TRP A 62 11.98 3.38 3.78
N PRO A 63 11.95 2.75 2.60
CA PRO A 63 11.08 3.19 1.53
C PRO A 63 9.61 3.11 1.97
N VAL A 64 8.87 4.14 1.59
CA VAL A 64 7.41 4.20 1.65
C VAL A 64 6.91 3.95 0.23
N ILE A 65 6.25 2.82 0.05
CA ILE A 65 5.75 2.36 -1.25
C ILE A 65 4.22 2.47 -1.22
N LEU A 66 3.68 3.06 -2.28
CA LEU A 66 2.26 3.20 -2.51
C LEU A 66 1.81 2.20 -3.58
N ILE A 67 0.73 1.46 -3.29
CA ILE A 67 0.22 0.40 -4.14
C ILE A 67 -1.25 0.68 -4.51
N PRO A 68 -1.60 0.80 -5.79
CA PRO A 68 -2.99 1.00 -6.21
C PRO A 68 -3.76 -0.33 -6.23
N TYR A 69 -4.57 -0.56 -5.21
CA TYR A 69 -5.43 -1.75 -5.10
C TYR A 69 -6.68 -1.71 -5.98
N ASN A 70 -6.84 -0.71 -6.83
CA ASN A 70 -7.84 -0.75 -7.90
C ASN A 70 -7.42 -1.63 -9.09
N LEU A 71 -6.18 -2.11 -9.11
CA LEU A 71 -5.62 -2.93 -10.19
C LEU A 71 -5.84 -4.43 -9.93
N PRO A 72 -5.83 -5.27 -10.98
CA PRO A 72 -5.85 -6.73 -10.83
C PRO A 72 -4.66 -7.25 -9.99
N PRO A 73 -4.77 -8.42 -9.33
CA PRO A 73 -3.74 -9.02 -8.48
C PRO A 73 -2.36 -9.09 -9.12
N LYS A 74 -2.31 -9.45 -10.41
CA LYS A 74 -1.05 -9.53 -11.15
C LYS A 74 -0.38 -8.16 -11.29
N MET A 75 -1.16 -7.10 -11.42
CA MET A 75 -0.66 -5.74 -11.59
C MET A 75 -0.35 -5.06 -10.26
N CYS A 76 -1.25 -5.12 -9.25
CA CYS A 76 -1.00 -4.46 -7.97
C CYS A 76 0.21 -5.01 -7.22
N MET A 77 0.57 -6.29 -7.45
CA MET A 77 1.77 -6.91 -6.88
C MET A 77 3.01 -6.82 -7.79
N SER A 78 2.91 -6.15 -8.94
CA SER A 78 4.04 -5.96 -9.85
C SER A 78 4.80 -4.69 -9.51
N PHE A 79 6.13 -4.77 -9.51
CA PHE A 79 7.02 -3.66 -9.17
C PHE A 79 6.79 -2.41 -10.04
N GLU A 80 6.37 -2.59 -11.29
CA GLU A 80 6.05 -1.50 -12.24
C GLU A 80 4.88 -0.61 -11.77
N TYR A 81 4.00 -1.12 -10.91
CA TYR A 81 2.84 -0.40 -10.37
C TYR A 81 3.02 -0.02 -8.91
N MET A 82 4.15 -0.38 -8.30
CA MET A 82 4.53 0.06 -6.97
C MET A 82 5.24 1.40 -7.08
N LEU A 83 4.66 2.44 -6.46
CA LEU A 83 5.22 3.78 -6.51
C LEU A 83 6.04 4.05 -5.26
N LEU A 84 7.33 4.31 -5.43
CA LEU A 84 8.17 4.79 -4.34
C LEU A 84 7.85 6.26 -4.09
N MET A 85 7.19 6.56 -2.97
CA MET A 85 6.78 7.92 -2.62
C MET A 85 7.85 8.64 -1.79
N MET A 86 8.48 7.93 -0.86
CA MET A 86 9.45 8.52 0.07
C MET A 86 10.52 7.50 0.45
N VAL A 87 11.72 7.97 0.78
CA VAL A 87 12.77 7.17 1.40
C VAL A 87 13.15 7.82 2.72
N ILE A 88 12.83 7.16 3.83
CA ILE A 88 13.18 7.65 5.18
C ILE A 88 14.56 7.09 5.56
N PRO A 89 15.59 7.92 5.69
CA PRO A 89 16.91 7.46 6.12
C PRO A 89 16.91 7.14 7.61
N GLY A 90 17.50 6.01 8.01
CA GLY A 90 17.71 5.73 9.43
C GLY A 90 17.90 4.25 9.77
N LEU A 91 18.85 4.00 10.69
CA LEU A 91 19.06 2.67 11.29
C LEU A 91 17.87 2.22 12.15
N SER A 92 17.19 3.18 12.77
CA SER A 92 16.05 2.93 13.66
C SER A 92 14.76 2.85 12.86
N ASN A 93 13.87 1.94 13.26
CA ASN A 93 12.57 1.81 12.65
C ASN A 93 11.77 3.12 12.82
N PRO A 94 11.25 3.72 11.74
CA PRO A 94 10.55 5.00 11.78
C PRO A 94 9.16 4.92 12.42
N LYS A 95 8.74 3.78 12.97
CA LYS A 95 7.44 3.55 13.62
C LYS A 95 6.92 4.71 14.47
N TYR A 96 7.78 5.40 15.22
CA TYR A 96 7.36 6.50 16.09
C TYR A 96 7.07 7.81 15.33
N LEU A 97 7.64 7.97 14.13
CA LEU A 97 7.51 9.16 13.29
C LEU A 97 6.73 8.87 11.99
N ILE A 98 6.21 7.65 11.84
CA ILE A 98 5.54 7.21 10.61
C ILE A 98 4.30 8.07 10.33
N ASP A 99 3.61 8.51 11.37
CA ASP A 99 2.49 9.43 11.32
C ASP A 99 2.87 10.76 10.67
N VAL A 100 4.00 11.36 11.05
CA VAL A 100 4.50 12.61 10.45
C VAL A 100 4.81 12.44 8.96
N TYR A 101 5.46 11.33 8.58
CA TYR A 101 5.78 11.07 7.17
C TYR A 101 4.53 10.75 6.34
N VAL A 102 3.56 10.07 6.93
CA VAL A 102 2.29 9.73 6.27
C VAL A 102 1.40 10.96 6.13
N GLU A 103 1.39 11.87 7.10
CA GLU A 103 0.65 13.14 7.00
C GLU A 103 1.14 13.96 5.81
N LEU A 104 2.46 14.11 5.64
CA LEU A 104 3.05 14.78 4.47
C LEU A 104 2.62 14.13 3.16
N LEU A 105 2.55 12.80 3.12
CA LEU A 105 2.10 12.07 1.93
C LEU A 105 0.60 12.27 1.67
N ILE A 106 -0.22 12.32 2.71
CA ILE A 106 -1.66 12.57 2.58
C ILE A 106 -1.92 13.98 2.05
N GLU A 107 -1.12 14.99 2.44
CA GLU A 107 -1.24 16.36 1.92
C GLU A 107 -0.91 16.46 0.42
N GLU A 108 -0.08 15.57 -0.12
CA GLU A 108 0.27 15.54 -1.54
C GLU A 108 -0.72 14.78 -2.43
N LEU A 109 -1.58 13.93 -1.86
CA LEU A 109 -2.55 13.08 -2.57
C LEU A 109 -3.91 13.76 -2.76
#